data_AF-A0A3B9I1X4-F1
#
_entry.id   AF-A0A3B9I1X4-F1
#
_cell.length_a   1.000
_cell.length_b   1.000
_cell.length_c   1.000
_cell.angle_alpha   90.00
_cell.angle_beta   90.00
_cell.angle_gamma   90.00
#
_symmetry.space_group_name_H-M   'P 1'
#
loop_
_entity.id
_entity.type
_entity.pdbx_description
1 polymer ?
#
loop_
_entity_poly.entity_id
_entity_poly.type
_entity_poly.pdbx_seq_one_letter_code
_entity_poly.pdbx_strand_id
1 'polypeptide(L)' 'MNVRLVDISKETGFSVNTVSRALRNDKRISDSTTLQIKKVAEKLGYIPNNVASSMRSQFSNI' A
#
# COMPACT_ATOMS: atom_id res chain seq x y z
N MET A 1 13.02 3.31 11.27
CA MET A 1 13.15 3.87 9.91
C MET A 1 11.78 3.72 9.25
N ASN A 2 11.19 4.79 8.74
CA ASN A 2 9.80 4.74 8.24
C ASN A 2 9.81 4.59 6.72
N VAL A 3 9.41 3.42 6.22
CA VAL A 3 9.33 3.17 4.78
C VAL A 3 8.21 4.00 4.18
N ARG A 4 8.51 4.77 3.12
CA ARG A 4 7.52 5.56 2.41
C ARG A 4 7.14 4.90 1.08
N LEU A 5 5.99 5.29 0.54
CA LEU A 5 5.56 4.89 -0.80
C LEU A 5 6.61 5.22 -1.88
N VAL A 6 7.39 6.30 -1.68
CA VAL A 6 8.49 6.69 -2.56
C VAL A 6 9.63 5.67 -2.59
N ASP A 7 9.92 5.01 -1.47
CA ASP A 7 11.00 4.02 -1.42
C ASP A 7 10.59 2.75 -2.18
N ILE A 8 9.35 2.31 -1.98
CA ILE A 8 8.77 1.18 -2.72
C ILE A 8 8.69 1.50 -4.22
N SER A 9 8.36 2.75 -4.60
CA SER A 9 8.33 3.16 -6.01
C SER A 9 9.70 3.08 -6.68
N LYS A 10 10.76 3.49 -5.97
CA LYS A 10 12.14 3.42 -6.48
C LYS A 10 12.60 1.98 -6.67
N GLU A 11 12.27 1.11 -5.72
CA GLU A 11 12.67 -0.29 -5.74
C GLU A 11 11.90 -1.10 -6.81
N THR A 12 10.62 -0.79 -7.02
CA THR A 12 9.77 -1.51 -7.98
C THR A 12 9.79 -0.91 -9.39
N GLY A 13 10.25 0.33 -9.55
CA GLY A 13 10.21 1.07 -10.82
C GLY A 13 8.81 1.58 -11.21
N PHE A 14 7.80 1.41 -10.36
CA PHE A 14 6.45 1.94 -10.60
C PHE A 14 6.25 3.30 -9.98
N SER A 15 5.36 4.12 -10.56
CA SER A 15 4.97 5.40 -9.97
C SER A 15 4.38 5.24 -8.57
N VAL A 16 4.62 6.23 -7.69
CA VAL A 16 4.05 6.29 -6.33
C VAL A 16 2.53 6.08 -6.33
N ASN A 17 1.84 6.61 -7.34
CA ASN A 17 0.39 6.45 -7.50
C ASN A 17 0.00 4.98 -7.78
N THR A 18 0.77 4.29 -8.63
CA THR A 18 0.60 2.86 -8.91
C THR A 18 0.84 2.02 -7.67
N VAL A 19 1.90 2.32 -6.91
CA VAL A 19 2.20 1.66 -5.63
C VAL A 19 1.08 1.88 -4.62
N SER A 20 0.60 3.11 -4.46
CA SER A 20 -0.51 3.42 -3.55
C SER A 20 -1.80 2.68 -3.93
N ARG A 21 -2.09 2.53 -5.22
CA ARG A 21 -3.27 1.83 -5.72
C ARG A 21 -3.13 0.32 -5.58
N ALA A 22 -1.95 -0.23 -5.84
CA ALA A 22 -1.65 -1.65 -5.69
C ALA A 22 -1.75 -2.09 -4.23
N LEU A 23 -1.22 -1.31 -3.30
CA LEU A 23 -1.33 -1.57 -1.86
C LEU A 23 -2.78 -1.50 -1.35
N ARG A 24 -3.65 -0.79 -2.06
CA ARG A 24 -5.11 -0.70 -1.78
C ARG A 24 -5.93 -1.78 -2.50
N ASN A 25 -5.30 -2.71 -3.23
CA ASN A 25 -5.98 -3.70 -4.07
C ASN A 25 -6.93 -3.05 -5.12
N ASP A 26 -6.49 -1.97 -5.77
CA ASP A 26 -7.22 -1.34 -6.87
C ASP A 26 -7.32 -2.30 -8.07
N LYS A 27 -8.55 -2.63 -8.50
CA LYS A 27 -8.84 -3.58 -9.60
C LYS A 27 -8.27 -3.18 -10.96
N ARG A 28 -7.81 -1.93 -11.12
CA ARG A 28 -7.20 -1.45 -12.36
C ARG A 28 -5.72 -1.83 -12.48
N ILE A 29 -5.12 -2.42 -11.44
CA ILE A 29 -3.74 -2.91 -11.47
C ILE A 29 -3.78 -4.44 -11.50
N SER A 30 -3.04 -5.02 -12.44
CA SER A 30 -2.93 -6.47 -12.57
C SER A 30 -2.46 -7.11 -11.26
N ASP A 31 -3.02 -8.28 -10.95
CA ASP A 31 -2.66 -9.01 -9.73
C ASP A 31 -1.17 -9.34 -9.66
N SER A 32 -0.53 -9.58 -10.81
CA SER A 32 0.92 -9.76 -10.94
C SER A 32 1.70 -8.57 -10.42
N THR A 33 1.37 -7.36 -10.88
CA THR A 33 1.98 -6.09 -10.45
C THR A 33 1.71 -5.82 -8.97
N THR A 34 0.47 -6.05 -8.53
CA THR A 34 0.09 -5.88 -7.13
C THR A 34 0.88 -6.81 -6.21
N LEU A 35 1.06 -8.08 -6.61
CA LEU A 35 1.83 -9.06 -5.85
C LEU A 35 3.32 -8.67 -5.77
N GLN A 36 3.90 -8.21 -6.87
CA GLN A 36 5.28 -7.72 -6.90
C GLN A 36 5.48 -6.54 -5.96
N ILE A 37 4.59 -5.55 -6.00
CA ILE A 37 4.64 -4.37 -5.13
C ILE A 37 4.49 -4.77 -3.66
N LYS A 38 3.55 -5.67 -3.34
CA LYS A 38 3.36 -6.18 -1.97
C LYS A 38 4.59 -6.90 -1.44
N LYS A 39 5.22 -7.77 -2.24
CA LYS A 39 6.46 -8.47 -1.84
C LYS A 39 7.58 -7.48 -1.51
N VAL A 40 7.76 -6.45 -2.34
CA VAL A 40 8.78 -5.43 -2.10
C VAL A 40 8.43 -4.58 -0.87
N ALA A 41 7.16 -4.21 -0.71
CA ALA A 41 6.68 -3.48 0.45
C ALA A 41 6.92 -4.28 1.75
N GLU A 42 6.60 -5.56 1.79
CA GLU A 42 6.89 -6.45 2.93
C GLU A 42 8.40 -6.56 3.19
N LYS A 43 9.21 -6.75 2.15
CA LYS A 43 10.67 -6.82 2.26
C LYS A 43 11.28 -5.56 2.87
N LEU A 44 10.73 -4.39 2.51
CA LEU A 44 11.16 -3.11 3.07
C LEU A 44 10.65 -2.89 4.50
N GLY A 45 9.62 -3.63 4.94
CA GLY A 45 8.96 -3.43 6.23
C GLY A 45 7.84 -2.37 6.18
N TYR A 46 7.28 -2.11 4.99
CA TYR A 46 6.11 -1.25 4.85
C TYR A 46 4.86 -1.98 5.33
N ILE A 47 4.28 -1.48 6.42
CA ILE A 47 3.03 -1.98 6.97
C ILE A 47 1.89 -1.11 6.42
N PRO A 48 1.08 -1.59 5.46
CA PRO A 48 -0.11 -0.86 5.04
C PRO A 48 -1.02 -0.70 6.25
N ASN A 49 -1.39 0.54 6.54
CA ASN A 49 -2.14 0.92 7.74
C ASN A 49 -3.63 0.53 7.64
N ASN A 50 -3.90 -0.72 7.25
CA ASN A 50 -5.24 -1.30 7.19
C ASN A 50 -5.85 -1.40 8.60
N VAL A 51 -5.01 -1.46 9.64
CA VAL A 51 -5.40 -1.45 11.06
C VAL A 51 -5.95 -0.07 11.48
N ALA A 52 -5.46 1.04 10.90
CA ALA A 52 -5.97 2.37 11.22
C ALA A 52 -7.35 2.68 10.59
N SER A 53 -7.83 1.87 9.64
CA SER A 53 -9.16 2.06 9.05
C SER A 53 -10.28 1.50 9.92
N SER A 54 -9.99 0.51 10.77
CA SER A 54 -11.00 -0.09 11.67
C SER A 54 -11.33 0.79 12.88
N MET A 55 -10.52 1.82 13.18
CA MET A 55 -10.71 2.71 14.34
C MET A 55 -11.40 4.05 14.00
N ARG A 56 -11.68 4.33 12.72
CA ARG A 56 -12.37 5.57 12.28
C ARG A 56 -13.81 5.39 11.84
N SER A 57 -14.32 4.15 11.79
CA SER A 57 -15.69 3.87 11.34
C SER A 57 -16.64 3.46 12.48
N GLN A 58 -16.29 3.73 13.75
CA GLN A 58 -17.15 3.38 14.89
C GLN A 58 -17.61 4.54 15.78
N PHE A 59 -17.38 5.79 15.36
CA PHE A 59 -18.09 6.93 15.97
C PHE A 59 -18.84 7.71 14.88
N SER A 60 -19.66 6.97 14.13
CA SER A 60 -20.81 7.57 13.45
C SER A 60 -21.81 7.98 14.54
N ASN A 61 -21.93 9.30 14.72
CA ASN A 61 -23.06 10.09 15.21
C ASN A 61 -23.90 9.56 16.39
N ILE A 62 -23.81 10.26 17.53
CA ILE A 62 -24.89 10.29 18.54
C ILE A 62 -26.16 10.90 17.96
#